data_AF-D9PI83-F1
#
_entry.id   AF-D9PI83-F1
#
_cell.length_a   1.000
_cell.length_b   1.000
_cell.length_c   1.000
_cell.angle_alpha   90.00
_cell.angle_beta   90.00
_cell.angle_gamma   90.00
#
_symmetry.space_group_name_H-M   'P 1'
#
loop_
_entity.id
_entity.type
_entity.pdbx_description
1 polymer ?
#
loop_
_entity_poly.entity_id
_entity_poly.type
_entity_poly.pdbx_seq_one_letter_code
_entity_poly.pdbx_strand_id
1 'polypeptide(L)'
;VRLHGLANGTPAFSVAASDGKTALSLAPESALASAVQSTVRSGCDLFATLVIDEAMPLGPLISACAAIERMEDTLGLRIEPPPAGYPYYKAFLPNPAHRDPTNRPMQPFELTLWASNSSATGVLTLAAEEWKEGASQPVYRHVSWPVASPRDLLPPLSGKDTPSVLLVFAPESMAYARLHPYAAVAVERQMILYVFTGRPKPAAGSRTEARTAP
;
A
#
# COMPACT_ATOMS: atom_id res chain seq x y z
N VAL A 1 16.21 8.24 3.72
CA VAL A 1 15.74 8.65 2.38
C VAL A 1 14.32 9.18 2.49
N ARG A 2 14.04 10.34 1.91
CA ARG A 2 12.69 10.90 1.82
C ARG A 2 12.23 10.91 0.36
N LEU A 3 11.01 10.43 0.12
CA LEU A 3 10.36 10.41 -1.18
C LEU A 3 9.47 11.62 -1.33
N HIS A 4 9.51 12.27 -2.48
CA HIS A 4 8.73 13.45 -2.81
C HIS A 4 8.02 13.25 -4.15
N GLY A 5 6.79 13.75 -4.27
CA GLY A 5 6.12 13.90 -5.57
C GLY A 5 6.36 15.30 -6.12
N LEU A 6 7.02 15.42 -7.27
CA LEU A 6 7.13 16.70 -7.97
C LEU A 6 5.81 17.04 -8.69
N ALA A 7 5.59 18.32 -8.98
CA ALA A 7 4.38 18.81 -9.65
C ALA A 7 4.13 18.17 -11.04
N ASN A 8 5.18 17.69 -11.70
CA ASN A 8 5.11 16.99 -12.98
C ASN A 8 4.85 15.47 -12.82
N GLY A 9 4.54 14.99 -11.61
CA GLY A 9 4.32 13.58 -11.31
C GLY A 9 5.60 12.74 -11.24
N THR A 10 6.78 13.34 -11.34
CA THR A 10 8.04 12.60 -11.21
C THR A 10 8.40 12.44 -9.73
N PRO A 11 8.80 11.24 -9.26
CA PRO A 11 9.32 11.10 -7.92
C PRO A 11 10.70 11.75 -7.80
N ALA A 12 10.94 12.42 -6.68
CA ALA A 12 12.23 12.96 -6.30
C ALA A 12 12.64 12.46 -4.92
N PHE A 13 13.95 12.44 -4.67
CA PHE A 13 14.55 11.84 -3.50
C PHE A 13 15.40 12.87 -2.77
N SER A 14 15.20 12.95 -1.45
CA SER A 14 16.09 13.67 -0.56
C SER A 14 16.78 12.68 0.37
N VAL A 15 18.05 12.89 0.64
CA VAL A 15 18.85 12.05 1.54
C VAL A 15 19.51 12.96 2.55
N ALA A 16 19.31 12.64 3.82
CA ALA A 16 20.05 13.22 4.92
C ALA A 16 20.89 12.11 5.58
N ALA A 17 22.12 12.46 5.97
CA ALA A 17 22.93 11.62 6.83
C ALA A 17 22.34 11.61 8.25
N SER A 18 22.82 10.69 9.10
CA SER A 18 22.38 10.56 10.49
C SER A 18 22.66 11.82 11.34
N ASP A 19 23.63 12.65 10.94
CA ASP A 19 23.91 13.96 11.55
C ASP A 19 22.97 15.08 11.07
N GLY A 20 21.96 14.74 10.25
CA GLY A 20 20.97 15.66 9.70
C GLY A 20 21.44 16.46 8.47
N LYS A 21 22.70 16.33 8.05
CA LYS A 21 23.18 17.03 6.85
C LYS A 21 22.56 16.45 5.60
N THR A 22 22.03 17.33 4.76
CA THR A 22 21.47 16.94 3.46
C THR A 22 22.60 16.53 2.51
N ALA A 23 22.60 15.27 2.09
CA ALA A 23 23.49 14.72 1.09
C ALA A 23 22.90 14.84 -0.33
N LEU A 24 21.59 14.72 -0.46
CA LEU A 24 20.84 14.93 -1.71
C LEU A 24 19.55 15.69 -1.39
N SER A 25 19.15 16.61 -2.26
CA SER A 25 17.91 17.39 -2.12
C SER A 25 17.12 17.33 -3.42
N LEU A 26 15.88 16.84 -3.35
CA LEU A 26 14.96 16.74 -4.49
C LEU A 26 15.61 16.21 -5.78
N ALA A 27 16.45 15.19 -5.64
CA ALA A 27 17.26 14.63 -6.70
C ALA A 27 16.49 13.53 -7.46
N PRO A 28 16.80 13.28 -8.75
CA PRO A 28 16.22 12.18 -9.50
C PRO A 28 16.73 10.81 -9.02
N GLU A 29 16.07 9.73 -9.43
CA GLU A 29 16.42 8.34 -9.12
C GLU A 29 17.90 8.02 -9.43
N SER A 30 18.42 8.49 -10.57
CA SER A 30 19.80 8.24 -11.00
C SER A 30 20.83 8.81 -10.03
N ALA A 31 20.57 10.01 -9.48
CA ALA A 31 21.45 10.63 -8.50
C ALA A 31 21.45 9.86 -7.18
N LEU A 32 20.29 9.36 -6.75
CA LEU A 32 20.20 8.46 -5.59
C LEU A 32 20.97 7.17 -5.84
N ALA A 33 20.77 6.50 -6.98
CA ALA A 33 21.48 5.27 -7.34
C ALA A 33 23.01 5.47 -7.34
N SER A 34 23.49 6.58 -7.92
CA SER A 34 24.91 6.92 -7.92
C SER A 34 25.45 7.14 -6.50
N ALA A 35 24.70 7.82 -5.63
CA ALA A 35 25.09 8.00 -4.24
C ALA A 35 25.17 6.67 -3.49
N VAL A 36 24.15 5.80 -3.62
CA VAL A 36 24.14 4.45 -3.04
C VAL A 36 25.36 3.65 -3.51
N GLN A 37 25.58 3.58 -4.82
CA GLN A 37 26.69 2.83 -5.40
C GLN A 37 28.05 3.36 -4.92
N SER A 38 28.21 4.68 -4.82
CA SER A 38 29.45 5.28 -4.32
C SER A 38 29.72 4.89 -2.86
N THR A 39 28.70 4.94 -2.00
CA THR A 39 28.83 4.56 -0.59
C THR A 39 29.16 3.08 -0.41
N VAL A 40 28.50 2.20 -1.16
CA VAL A 40 28.78 0.76 -1.09
C VAL A 40 30.17 0.43 -1.63
N ARG A 41 30.62 1.09 -2.69
CA ARG A 41 32.00 0.93 -3.21
C ARG A 41 33.07 1.41 -2.25
N SER A 42 32.77 2.33 -1.35
CA SER A 42 33.67 2.71 -0.25
C SER A 42 33.74 1.69 0.88
N GLY A 43 33.05 0.54 0.76
CA GLY A 43 33.07 -0.55 1.74
C GLY A 43 32.10 -0.35 2.90
N CYS A 44 31.10 0.54 2.75
CA CYS A 44 30.09 0.79 3.77
C CYS A 44 28.76 0.15 3.41
N ASP A 45 28.12 -0.50 4.38
CA ASP A 45 26.71 -0.88 4.27
C ASP A 45 25.83 0.36 4.40
N LEU A 46 24.82 0.50 3.53
CA LEU A 46 23.92 1.63 3.54
C LEU A 46 22.54 1.24 4.08
N PHE A 47 22.28 1.63 5.32
CA PHE A 47 20.95 1.54 5.92
C PHE A 47 20.22 2.88 5.79
N ALA A 48 18.93 2.83 5.48
CA ALA A 48 18.11 4.02 5.31
C ALA A 48 16.69 3.82 5.84
N THR A 49 16.24 4.74 6.68
CA THR A 49 14.81 4.93 6.95
C THR A 49 14.13 5.58 5.74
N LEU A 50 12.98 5.05 5.32
CA LEU A 50 12.17 5.64 4.27
C LEU A 50 11.09 6.55 4.86
N VAL A 51 10.99 7.78 4.36
CA VAL A 51 9.91 8.73 4.71
C VAL A 51 9.18 9.13 3.44
N ILE A 52 7.85 9.04 3.45
CA ILE A 52 7.00 9.42 2.33
C ILE A 52 6.44 10.81 2.59
N ASP A 53 6.58 11.73 1.64
CA ASP A 53 5.92 13.03 1.69
C ASP A 53 4.39 12.85 1.63
N GLU A 54 3.68 13.49 2.55
CA GLU A 54 2.23 13.43 2.67
C GLU A 54 1.50 13.86 1.39
N ALA A 55 2.08 14.81 0.65
CA ALA A 55 1.53 15.30 -0.60
C ALA A 55 1.80 14.37 -1.80
N MET A 56 2.65 13.34 -1.64
CA MET A 56 3.05 12.46 -2.73
C MET A 56 1.85 11.68 -3.29
N PRO A 57 1.55 11.76 -4.59
CA PRO A 57 0.49 10.95 -5.18
C PRO A 57 0.88 9.47 -5.23
N LEU A 58 -0.10 8.56 -5.15
CA LEU A 58 0.14 7.11 -5.09
C LEU A 58 0.84 6.54 -6.33
N GLY A 59 0.55 7.04 -7.53
CA GLY A 59 1.21 6.59 -8.76
C GLY A 59 2.73 6.79 -8.70
N PRO A 60 3.22 8.04 -8.54
CA PRO A 60 4.63 8.35 -8.33
C PRO A 60 5.25 7.62 -7.13
N LEU A 61 4.49 7.43 -6.04
CA LEU A 61 4.95 6.67 -4.87
C LEU A 61 5.28 5.22 -5.23
N ILE A 62 4.40 4.52 -5.97
CA ILE A 62 4.66 3.15 -6.43
C ILE A 62 5.92 3.11 -7.30
N SER A 63 6.08 4.05 -8.23
CA SER A 63 7.29 4.14 -9.07
C SER A 63 8.55 4.36 -8.24
N ALA A 64 8.49 5.21 -7.21
CA ALA A 64 9.60 5.43 -6.29
C ALA A 64 9.92 4.19 -5.45
N CYS A 65 8.92 3.49 -4.93
CA CYS A 65 9.10 2.23 -4.20
C CYS A 65 9.76 1.16 -5.08
N ALA A 66 9.38 1.07 -6.36
CA ALA A 66 10.00 0.13 -7.29
C ALA A 66 11.47 0.48 -7.58
N ALA A 67 11.81 1.78 -7.61
CA ALA A 67 13.20 2.23 -7.70
C ALA A 67 14.02 1.81 -6.47
N ILE A 68 13.45 2.01 -5.27
CA ILE A 68 14.08 1.59 -4.01
C ILE A 68 14.31 0.07 -3.99
N GLU A 69 13.33 -0.74 -4.39
CA GLU A 69 13.48 -2.20 -4.47
C GLU A 69 14.64 -2.61 -5.38
N ARG A 70 14.75 -2.02 -6.57
CA ARG A 70 15.89 -2.29 -7.48
C ARG A 70 17.23 -1.94 -6.83
N MET A 71 17.30 -0.84 -6.09
CA MET A 71 18.54 -0.44 -5.39
C MET A 71 18.87 -1.37 -4.23
N GLU A 72 17.86 -1.87 -3.50
CA GLU A 72 18.03 -2.87 -2.44
C GLU A 72 18.59 -4.18 -3.02
N ASP A 73 18.06 -4.63 -4.16
CA ASP A 73 18.46 -5.88 -4.80
C ASP A 73 19.84 -5.79 -5.49
N THR A 74 20.17 -4.65 -6.10
CA THR A 74 21.34 -4.55 -6.99
C THR A 74 22.48 -3.68 -6.48
N LEU A 75 22.21 -2.72 -5.58
CA LEU A 75 23.20 -1.73 -5.16
C LEU A 75 23.55 -1.80 -3.67
N GLY A 76 22.97 -2.72 -2.91
CA GLY A 76 23.30 -2.92 -1.49
C GLY A 76 22.62 -1.93 -0.52
N LEU A 77 21.59 -1.21 -0.98
CA LEU A 77 20.74 -0.41 -0.09
C LEU A 77 19.97 -1.33 0.87
N ARG A 78 19.81 -0.95 2.13
CA ARG A 78 18.95 -1.64 3.10
C ARG A 78 17.94 -0.66 3.66
N ILE A 79 16.66 -0.95 3.47
CA ILE A 79 15.60 -0.12 4.06
C ILE A 79 15.26 -0.64 5.46
N GLU A 80 15.30 0.27 6.43
CA GLU A 80 14.91 -0.04 7.80
C GLU A 80 13.38 -0.22 7.91
N PRO A 81 12.92 -0.95 8.94
CA PRO A 81 11.50 -0.98 9.27
C PRO A 81 10.91 0.44 9.38
N PRO A 82 9.66 0.64 8.95
CA PRO A 82 9.04 1.94 8.99
C PRO A 82 8.71 2.31 10.46
N PRO A 83 8.49 3.61 10.76
CA PRO A 83 7.92 4.01 12.04
C PRO A 83 6.57 3.31 12.30
N ALA A 84 6.21 3.17 13.58
CA ALA A 84 4.93 2.58 13.97
C ALA A 84 3.75 3.28 13.26
N GLY A 85 2.79 2.49 12.78
CA GLY A 85 1.63 2.97 12.02
C GLY A 85 1.87 3.17 10.52
N TYR A 86 3.12 3.15 10.05
CA TYR A 86 3.42 3.28 8.61
C TYR A 86 3.58 1.90 7.97
N PRO A 87 3.04 1.69 6.75
CA PRO A 87 3.28 0.45 6.03
C PRO A 87 4.72 0.37 5.51
N TYR A 88 5.24 -0.85 5.42
CA TYR A 88 6.53 -1.07 4.76
C TYR A 88 6.40 -0.76 3.26
N TYR A 89 7.48 -0.25 2.63
CA TYR A 89 7.40 0.24 1.25
C TYR A 89 7.01 -0.84 0.23
N LYS A 90 7.30 -2.11 0.51
CA LYS A 90 6.88 -3.24 -0.34
C LYS A 90 5.36 -3.46 -0.35
N ALA A 91 4.61 -2.84 0.56
CA ALA A 91 3.14 -2.79 0.47
C ALA A 91 2.66 -2.10 -0.82
N PHE A 92 3.46 -1.20 -1.40
CA PHE A 92 3.18 -0.51 -2.66
C PHE A 92 3.65 -1.28 -3.90
N LEU A 93 4.22 -2.48 -3.72
CA LEU A 93 4.74 -3.33 -4.78
C LEU A 93 4.02 -4.70 -4.80
N PRO A 94 2.67 -4.73 -4.79
CA PRO A 94 1.97 -5.99 -4.80
C PRO A 94 2.08 -6.69 -6.16
N ASN A 95 1.95 -8.02 -6.17
CA ASN A 95 1.88 -8.78 -7.41
C ASN A 95 0.69 -8.31 -8.27
N PRO A 96 0.90 -7.77 -9.48
CA PRO A 96 -0.17 -7.26 -10.34
C PRO A 96 -1.23 -8.31 -10.69
N ALA A 97 -0.87 -9.59 -10.75
CA ALA A 97 -1.81 -10.68 -11.03
C ALA A 97 -2.93 -10.77 -9.99
N HIS A 98 -2.63 -10.40 -8.73
CA HIS A 98 -3.60 -10.44 -7.63
C HIS A 98 -4.66 -9.32 -7.72
N ARG A 99 -4.59 -8.42 -8.71
CA ARG A 99 -5.72 -7.54 -9.04
C ARG A 99 -6.94 -8.33 -9.49
N ASP A 100 -6.71 -9.48 -10.14
CA ASP A 100 -7.74 -10.40 -10.58
C ASP A 100 -8.08 -11.38 -9.45
N PRO A 101 -9.31 -11.41 -8.93
CA PRO A 101 -9.72 -12.34 -7.88
C PRO A 101 -9.43 -13.81 -8.19
N THR A 102 -9.46 -14.21 -9.48
CA THR A 102 -9.24 -15.61 -9.88
C THR A 102 -7.78 -16.05 -9.77
N ASN A 103 -6.84 -15.11 -9.72
CA ASN A 103 -5.41 -15.38 -9.63
C ASN A 103 -4.89 -15.30 -8.19
N ARG A 104 -5.78 -15.10 -7.21
CA ARG A 104 -5.38 -14.97 -5.81
C ARG A 104 -5.33 -16.33 -5.13
N PRO A 105 -4.34 -16.57 -4.25
CA PRO A 105 -4.32 -17.76 -3.41
C PRO A 105 -5.51 -17.86 -2.44
N MET A 106 -6.11 -16.72 -2.08
CA MET A 106 -7.27 -16.61 -1.19
C MET A 106 -8.06 -15.32 -1.50
N GLN A 107 -9.25 -15.17 -0.93
CA GLN A 107 -10.05 -13.94 -1.05
C GLN A 107 -9.90 -13.06 0.22
N PRO A 108 -8.97 -12.09 0.23
CA PRO A 108 -8.78 -11.18 1.35
C PRO A 108 -9.87 -10.11 1.41
N PHE A 109 -9.78 -9.24 2.42
CA PHE A 109 -10.50 -7.98 2.38
C PHE A 109 -10.02 -7.10 1.22
N GLU A 110 -10.95 -6.43 0.58
CA GLU A 110 -10.71 -5.37 -0.40
C GLU A 110 -11.24 -4.05 0.15
N LEU A 111 -10.35 -3.12 0.47
CA LEU A 111 -10.70 -1.74 0.74
C LEU A 111 -10.50 -0.94 -0.54
N THR A 112 -11.59 -0.48 -1.11
CA THR A 112 -11.54 0.37 -2.29
C THR A 112 -11.81 1.80 -1.75
N LEU A 113 -10.92 2.78 -1.98
CA LEU A 113 -10.98 4.18 -1.51
C LEU A 113 -11.06 5.22 -2.64
N TRP A 114 -11.94 6.21 -2.53
CA TRP A 114 -12.05 7.37 -3.43
C TRP A 114 -11.66 8.64 -2.67
N ALA A 115 -11.18 9.64 -3.40
CA ALA A 115 -10.97 10.96 -2.83
C ALA A 115 -12.32 11.59 -2.45
N SER A 116 -12.40 12.18 -1.25
CA SER A 116 -13.55 12.94 -0.77
C SER A 116 -13.05 14.21 -0.09
N ASN A 117 -13.25 15.39 -0.70
CA ASN A 117 -12.73 16.67 -0.20
C ASN A 117 -11.25 16.57 0.24
N SER A 118 -10.94 16.77 1.53
CA SER A 118 -9.61 16.66 2.13
C SER A 118 -9.28 15.25 2.68
N SER A 119 -10.20 14.30 2.60
CA SER A 119 -10.06 12.92 3.06
C SER A 119 -10.22 11.91 1.92
N ALA A 120 -10.40 10.64 2.31
CA ALA A 120 -10.88 9.58 1.45
C ALA A 120 -12.10 8.91 2.10
N THR A 121 -12.95 8.32 1.28
CA THR A 121 -14.08 7.46 1.69
C THR A 121 -14.10 6.24 0.78
N GLY A 122 -14.74 5.15 1.17
CA GLY A 122 -14.68 3.93 0.38
C GLY A 122 -15.67 2.87 0.79
N VAL A 123 -15.38 1.66 0.35
CA VAL A 123 -16.12 0.45 0.69
C VAL A 123 -15.10 -0.63 1.00
N LEU A 124 -15.27 -1.28 2.14
CA LEU A 124 -14.59 -2.52 2.49
C LEU A 124 -15.46 -3.69 2.02
N THR A 125 -14.89 -4.64 1.29
CA THR A 125 -15.60 -5.83 0.81
C THR A 125 -14.86 -7.10 1.21
N LEU A 126 -15.60 -8.12 1.57
CA LEU A 126 -15.11 -9.48 1.77
C LEU A 126 -15.91 -10.44 0.89
N ALA A 127 -15.21 -11.20 0.04
CA ALA A 127 -15.79 -12.34 -0.65
C ALA A 127 -15.76 -13.56 0.26
N ALA A 128 -16.81 -13.74 1.05
CA ALA A 128 -16.97 -14.87 1.96
C ALA A 128 -17.33 -16.15 1.19
N GLU A 129 -16.64 -17.24 1.50
CA GLU A 129 -16.97 -18.55 0.93
C GLU A 129 -18.19 -19.16 1.62
N GLU A 130 -19.16 -19.58 0.82
CA GLU A 130 -20.27 -20.41 1.25
C GLU A 130 -20.17 -21.78 0.59
N TRP A 131 -19.88 -22.78 1.40
CA TRP A 131 -19.81 -24.17 0.97
C TRP A 131 -21.19 -24.81 1.11
N LYS A 132 -21.78 -25.24 -0.01
CA LYS A 132 -23.00 -26.04 -0.01
C LYS A 132 -22.64 -27.52 0.12
N GLU A 133 -23.50 -28.27 0.81
CA GLU A 133 -23.33 -29.71 0.97
C GLU A 133 -23.24 -30.40 -0.41
N GLY A 134 -22.19 -31.20 -0.61
CA GLY A 134 -21.92 -31.89 -1.87
C GLY A 134 -21.34 -31.04 -3.01
N ALA A 135 -21.08 -29.74 -2.80
CA ALA A 135 -20.47 -28.89 -3.82
C ALA A 135 -18.96 -29.09 -3.93
N SER A 136 -18.44 -29.17 -5.16
CA SER A 136 -17.00 -29.23 -5.43
C SER A 136 -16.30 -27.87 -5.41
N GLN A 137 -17.07 -26.77 -5.38
CA GLN A 137 -16.57 -25.39 -5.36
C GLN A 137 -17.45 -24.53 -4.43
N PRO A 138 -16.87 -23.53 -3.74
CA PRO A 138 -17.65 -22.60 -2.93
C PRO A 138 -18.43 -21.62 -3.80
N VAL A 139 -19.52 -21.10 -3.24
CA VAL A 139 -20.20 -19.91 -3.76
C VAL A 139 -19.67 -18.71 -2.99
N TYR A 140 -19.22 -17.67 -3.69
CA TYR A 140 -18.73 -16.46 -3.03
C TYR A 140 -19.87 -15.47 -2.77
N ARG A 141 -20.12 -15.17 -1.49
CA ARG A 141 -21.00 -14.07 -1.06
C ARG A 141 -20.16 -12.84 -0.76
N HIS A 142 -20.48 -11.73 -1.41
CA HIS A 142 -19.81 -10.46 -1.14
C HIS A 142 -20.52 -9.71 -0.01
N VAL A 143 -19.80 -9.49 1.08
CA VAL A 143 -20.25 -8.65 2.19
C VAL A 143 -19.51 -7.32 2.10
N SER A 144 -20.25 -6.22 2.04
CA SER A 144 -19.68 -4.88 1.92
C SER A 144 -20.08 -3.97 3.07
N TRP A 145 -19.13 -3.18 3.54
CA TRP A 145 -19.30 -2.15 4.57
C TRP A 145 -18.90 -0.78 4.00
N PRO A 146 -19.74 0.25 4.14
CA PRO A 146 -19.34 1.61 3.81
C PRO A 146 -18.24 2.08 4.76
N VAL A 147 -17.28 2.82 4.25
CA VAL A 147 -16.13 3.35 5.00
C VAL A 147 -16.10 4.87 4.80
N ALA A 148 -16.63 5.62 5.76
CA ALA A 148 -16.58 7.08 5.74
C ALA A 148 -15.29 7.63 6.37
N SER A 149 -14.68 6.85 7.26
CA SER A 149 -13.46 7.20 7.98
C SER A 149 -12.61 5.95 8.29
N PRO A 150 -11.32 6.11 8.65
CA PRO A 150 -10.48 4.98 9.04
C PRO A 150 -11.05 4.15 10.20
N ARG A 151 -11.80 4.79 11.11
CA ARG A 151 -12.42 4.13 12.27
C ARG A 151 -13.43 3.06 11.87
N ASP A 152 -14.07 3.21 10.71
CA ASP A 152 -15.10 2.29 10.23
C ASP A 152 -14.51 0.94 9.81
N LEU A 153 -13.18 0.87 9.64
CA LEU A 153 -12.47 -0.39 9.43
C LEU A 153 -12.37 -1.24 10.71
N LEU A 154 -12.47 -0.64 11.90
CA LEU A 154 -12.22 -1.37 13.14
C LEU A 154 -13.20 -2.53 13.34
N PRO A 155 -14.53 -2.34 13.28
CA PRO A 155 -15.47 -3.45 13.51
C PRO A 155 -15.26 -4.66 12.58
N PRO A 156 -15.21 -4.52 11.24
CA PRO A 156 -15.07 -5.67 10.34
C PRO A 156 -13.69 -6.35 10.44
N LEU A 157 -12.65 -5.64 10.91
CA LEU A 157 -11.30 -6.18 11.07
C LEU A 157 -11.01 -6.72 12.49
N SER A 158 -12.03 -6.89 13.34
CA SER A 158 -11.89 -7.31 14.75
C SER A 158 -12.16 -8.79 15.01
N GLY A 159 -12.59 -9.56 14.01
CA GLY A 159 -13.04 -10.94 14.19
C GLY A 159 -11.91 -11.94 14.37
N LYS A 160 -12.16 -13.04 15.07
CA LYS A 160 -11.20 -14.15 15.26
C LYS A 160 -10.81 -14.83 13.95
N ASP A 161 -11.74 -14.88 12.99
CA ASP A 161 -11.57 -15.50 11.66
C ASP A 161 -11.36 -14.44 10.56
N THR A 162 -10.88 -13.25 10.92
CA THR A 162 -10.60 -12.15 9.99
C THR A 162 -9.40 -12.51 9.12
N PRO A 163 -9.52 -12.48 7.78
CA PRO A 163 -8.36 -12.57 6.90
C PRO A 163 -7.25 -11.61 7.31
N SER A 164 -6.01 -12.10 7.35
CA SER A 164 -4.84 -11.30 7.75
C SER A 164 -4.34 -10.36 6.65
N VAL A 165 -4.95 -10.37 5.47
CA VAL A 165 -4.53 -9.61 4.30
C VAL A 165 -5.58 -8.56 3.96
N LEU A 166 -5.12 -7.34 3.68
CA LEU A 166 -5.94 -6.24 3.15
C LEU A 166 -5.36 -5.76 1.82
N LEU A 167 -6.17 -5.85 0.76
CA LEU A 167 -5.89 -5.22 -0.52
C LEU A 167 -6.55 -3.84 -0.53
N VAL A 168 -5.78 -2.80 -0.78
CA VAL A 168 -6.27 -1.43 -0.93
C VAL A 168 -6.23 -1.04 -2.39
N PHE A 169 -7.34 -0.52 -2.91
CA PHE A 169 -7.46 0.02 -4.26
C PHE A 169 -7.80 1.50 -4.19
N ALA A 170 -6.96 2.37 -4.75
CA ALA A 170 -7.14 3.82 -4.69
C ALA A 170 -6.70 4.52 -6.00
N PRO A 171 -7.23 5.70 -6.36
CA PRO A 171 -6.76 6.47 -7.52
C PRO A 171 -5.26 6.76 -7.44
N GLU A 172 -4.58 6.71 -8.59
CA GLU A 172 -3.15 7.08 -8.69
C GLU A 172 -2.85 8.52 -8.25
N SER A 173 -3.83 9.40 -8.40
CA SER A 173 -3.77 10.81 -8.03
C SER A 173 -4.07 11.06 -6.54
N MET A 174 -4.50 10.04 -5.79
CA MET A 174 -4.73 10.19 -4.36
C MET A 174 -3.39 10.53 -3.67
N ALA A 175 -3.38 11.59 -2.85
CA ALA A 175 -2.22 11.91 -2.03
C ALA A 175 -2.04 10.86 -0.91
N TYR A 176 -0.80 10.52 -0.59
CA TYR A 176 -0.46 9.55 0.44
C TYR A 176 -1.10 9.89 1.80
N ALA A 177 -1.17 11.17 2.16
CA ALA A 177 -1.85 11.65 3.38
C ALA A 177 -3.29 11.15 3.55
N ARG A 178 -4.00 10.90 2.44
CA ARG A 178 -5.40 10.45 2.46
C ARG A 178 -5.50 8.94 2.63
N LEU A 179 -4.52 8.19 2.13
CA LEU A 179 -4.44 6.74 2.28
C LEU A 179 -3.90 6.34 3.65
N HIS A 180 -2.87 7.05 4.13
CA HIS A 180 -2.08 6.66 5.30
C HIS A 180 -2.92 6.34 6.55
N PRO A 181 -3.94 7.14 6.94
CA PRO A 181 -4.76 6.81 8.10
C PRO A 181 -5.48 5.46 8.00
N TYR A 182 -5.87 5.02 6.79
CA TYR A 182 -6.48 3.71 6.56
C TYR A 182 -5.44 2.59 6.63
N ALA A 183 -4.26 2.81 6.06
CA ALA A 183 -3.14 1.88 6.14
C ALA A 183 -2.67 1.69 7.60
N ALA A 184 -2.67 2.75 8.40
CA ALA A 184 -2.27 2.70 9.81
C ALA A 184 -3.18 1.76 10.62
N VAL A 185 -4.50 1.79 10.39
CA VAL A 185 -5.42 0.86 11.04
C VAL A 185 -5.07 -0.60 10.70
N ALA A 186 -4.76 -0.88 9.43
CA ALA A 186 -4.37 -2.23 9.00
C ALA A 186 -3.05 -2.67 9.65
N VAL A 187 -2.06 -1.77 9.74
CA VAL A 187 -0.76 -2.02 10.38
C VAL A 187 -0.92 -2.28 11.88
N GLU A 188 -1.72 -1.48 12.58
CA GLU A 188 -2.04 -1.68 14.01
C GLU A 188 -2.74 -3.03 14.26
N ARG A 189 -3.54 -3.49 13.29
CA ARG A 189 -4.17 -4.82 13.28
C ARG A 189 -3.23 -5.94 12.81
N GLN A 190 -1.96 -5.64 12.56
CA GLN A 190 -0.95 -6.59 12.08
C GLN A 190 -1.37 -7.28 10.77
N MET A 191 -2.15 -6.59 9.95
CA MET A 191 -2.53 -7.08 8.63
C MET A 191 -1.39 -6.90 7.64
N ILE A 192 -1.26 -7.86 6.72
CA ILE A 192 -0.44 -7.72 5.53
C ILE A 192 -1.17 -6.79 4.56
N LEU A 193 -0.55 -5.65 4.26
CA LEU A 193 -1.12 -4.62 3.40
C LEU A 193 -0.54 -4.68 1.98
N TYR A 194 -1.41 -4.58 0.99
CA TYR A 194 -1.04 -4.41 -0.41
C TYR A 194 -1.84 -3.27 -1.03
N VAL A 195 -1.17 -2.33 -1.68
CA VAL A 195 -1.78 -1.13 -2.26
C VAL A 195 -1.67 -1.17 -3.78
N PHE A 196 -2.82 -1.15 -4.44
CA PHE A 196 -2.97 -1.05 -5.87
C PHE A 196 -3.55 0.30 -6.26
N THR A 197 -3.06 0.89 -7.34
CA THR A 197 -3.73 2.05 -7.96
C THR A 197 -4.87 1.62 -8.89
N GLY A 198 -5.92 2.42 -9.00
CA GLY A 198 -7.09 2.14 -9.84
C GLY A 198 -8.19 1.36 -9.11
N ARG A 199 -9.05 0.68 -9.88
CA ARG A 199 -10.18 -0.11 -9.33
C ARG A 199 -9.84 -1.60 -9.32
N PRO A 200 -10.44 -2.39 -8.41
CA PRO A 200 -10.39 -3.84 -8.48
C PRO A 200 -11.12 -4.32 -9.73
N LYS A 201 -10.70 -5.48 -10.26
CA LYS A 201 -11.45 -6.15 -11.33
C LYS A 201 -12.74 -6.72 -10.71
N PRO A 202 -13.93 -6.47 -11.29
CA PRO A 202 -15.17 -7.01 -10.74
C PRO A 202 -15.14 -8.54 -10.75
N ALA A 203 -15.56 -9.16 -9.65
CA ALA A 203 -15.76 -10.60 -9.59
C ALA A 203 -16.90 -11.01 -10.53
N ALA A 204 -16.65 -11.99 -11.40
CA ALA A 204 -17.67 -12.51 -12.32
C ALA A 204 -18.85 -13.11 -11.54
N GLY A 205 -20.08 -12.74 -11.91
CA GLY A 205 -21.31 -13.31 -11.33
C GLY A 205 -21.71 -12.81 -9.93
N SER A 206 -21.22 -11.65 -9.49
CA SER A 206 -21.49 -11.13 -8.15
C SER A 206 -22.94 -10.65 -7.94
N ARG A 207 -23.52 -11.04 -6.80
CA ARG A 207 -24.72 -10.43 -6.20
C ARG A 207 -24.26 -9.70 -4.93
N THR A 208 -24.47 -8.39 -4.87
CA THR A 208 -24.00 -7.53 -3.77
C THR A 208 -25.10 -7.35 -2.74
N GLU A 209 -24.81 -7.64 -1.46
CA GLU A 209 -25.67 -7.26 -0.34
C GLU A 209 -24.94 -6.23 0.53
N ALA A 210 -25.54 -5.05 0.67
CA ALA A 210 -25.01 -4.00 1.53
C ALA A 210 -25.34 -4.29 2.99
N ARG A 211 -24.34 -4.29 3.87
CA ARG A 211 -24.57 -4.21 5.31
C ARG A 211 -24.41 -2.77 5.78
N THR A 212 -25.42 -2.24 6.43
CA THR A 212 -25.26 -1.06 7.29
C THR A 212 -24.40 -1.44 8.50
N ALA A 213 -23.46 -0.57 8.85
CA ALA A 213 -22.72 -0.72 10.10
C ALA A 213 -23.73 -0.71 11.28
N PRO A 214 -23.57 -1.60 12.28
CA PRO A 214 -24.38 -1.55 13.50
C PRO A 214 -24.07 -0.31 14.34
#